data_AF-A0A8J6UWW7-F1
#
_entry.id   AF-A0A8J6UWW7-F1
#
_cell.length_a   1.000
_cell.length_b   1.000
_cell.length_c   1.000
_cell.angle_alpha   90.00
_cell.angle_beta   90.00
_cell.angle_gamma   90.00
#
_symmetry.space_group_name_H-M   'P 1'
#
loop_
_entity.id
_entity.type
_entity.pdbx_description
1 polymer ?
#
loop_
_entity_poly.entity_id
_entity_poly.type
_entity_poly.pdbx_seq_one_letter_code
_entity_poly.pdbx_strand_id
1 'polypeptide(L)'
;MYDLHATTGGDTLLICCMTDDHLLNTIRSLASKIQAAVEVLTSPKLDDPLIAVFQPNFSKAAMQEKAKENLEFMHERLQPYVMEAALRGLEITLLLQSTYGRSASVPMRSSRLLEAHTDIEIDSIFPVK
;
A
#
# COMPACT_ATOMS: atom_id res chain seq x y z
N MET A 1 7.08 -5.21 18.93
CA MET A 1 8.44 -4.73 18.61
C MET A 1 8.26 -3.34 18.00
N TYR A 2 8.96 -2.32 18.49
CA TYR A 2 8.86 -0.96 17.93
C TYR A 2 9.92 -0.80 16.84
N ASP A 3 9.50 -0.41 15.64
CA ASP A 3 10.41 -0.19 14.52
C ASP A 3 10.92 1.26 14.49
N LEU A 4 12.16 1.41 14.00
CA LEU A 4 12.88 2.68 13.91
C LEU A 4 12.87 3.21 12.48
N HIS A 5 12.68 4.52 12.36
CA HIS A 5 12.86 5.28 11.14
C HIS A 5 14.17 6.09 11.23
N ALA A 6 15.00 5.99 10.20
CA ALA A 6 16.17 6.84 10.04
C ALA A 6 15.82 8.02 9.12
N THR A 7 16.03 9.25 9.59
CA THR A 7 15.84 10.46 8.80
C THR A 7 16.98 10.65 7.80
N THR A 8 16.81 11.57 6.86
CA THR A 8 17.87 11.99 5.94
C THR A 8 19.09 12.58 6.63
N GLY A 9 18.96 13.10 7.85
CA GLY A 9 20.06 13.61 8.67
C GLY A 9 20.84 12.53 9.42
N GLY A 10 20.40 11.27 9.38
CA GLY A 10 21.00 10.17 10.12
C GLY A 10 20.42 9.97 11.53
N ASP A 11 19.53 10.86 11.98
CA ASP A 11 18.83 10.70 13.25
C ASP A 11 17.84 9.52 13.17
N THR A 12 17.69 8.81 14.29
CA THR A 12 16.73 7.71 14.39
C THR A 12 15.58 8.09 15.32
N LEU A 13 14.36 7.75 14.93
CA LEU A 13 13.17 7.94 15.75
C LEU A 13 12.25 6.73 15.67
N LEU A 14 11.46 6.52 16.71
CA LEU A 14 10.42 5.50 16.70
C LEU A 14 9.32 5.91 15.72
N ILE A 15 8.81 4.96 14.94
CA ILE A 15 7.75 5.23 13.96
C ILE A 15 6.51 5.82 14.64
N CYS A 16 6.16 5.36 15.86
CA CYS A 16 5.06 5.90 16.64
C CYS A 16 5.26 7.36 17.11
N CYS A 17 6.49 7.88 17.07
CA CYS A 17 6.81 9.28 17.38
C CYS A 17 6.80 10.19 16.15
N MET A 18 6.59 9.65 14.94
CA MET A 18 6.48 10.46 13.73
C MET A 18 5.25 11.37 13.80
N THR A 19 5.33 12.55 13.21
CA THR A 19 4.13 13.34 12.90
C THR A 19 3.36 12.67 11.77
N ASP A 20 2.05 12.93 11.67
CA ASP A 20 1.22 12.34 10.61
C ASP A 20 1.72 12.70 9.21
N ASP A 21 2.15 13.95 9.01
CA ASP A 21 2.73 14.39 7.74
C ASP A 21 4.01 13.65 7.38
N HIS A 22 4.91 13.44 8.35
CA HIS A 22 6.15 12.68 8.12
C HIS A 22 5.82 11.21 7.82
N LEU A 23 4.92 10.61 8.58
CA LEU A 23 4.46 9.24 8.36
C LEU A 23 3.89 9.05 6.96
N LEU A 24 2.96 9.93 6.54
CA LEU A 24 2.37 9.89 5.20
C LEU A 24 3.39 10.12 4.09
N ASN A 25 4.34 11.04 4.27
CA ASN A 25 5.38 11.30 3.29
C ASN A 25 6.34 10.09 3.15
N THR A 26 6.66 9.43 4.25
CA THR A 26 7.46 8.19 4.21
C THR A 26 6.71 7.06 3.51
N ILE A 27 5.42 6.88 3.80
CA ILE A 27 4.56 5.90 3.12
C ILE A 27 4.52 6.19 1.60
N ARG A 28 4.29 7.44 1.19
CA ARG A 28 4.31 7.85 -0.23
C ARG A 28 5.64 7.57 -0.91
N SER A 29 6.74 7.85 -0.23
CA SER A 29 8.10 7.61 -0.76
C SER A 29 8.35 6.11 -0.99
N LEU A 30 7.99 5.27 -0.03
CA LEU A 30 8.10 3.81 -0.16
C LEU A 30 7.15 3.27 -1.23
N ALA A 31 5.90 3.75 -1.25
CA ALA A 31 4.90 3.42 -2.26
C ALA A 31 5.39 3.72 -3.68
N SER A 32 5.99 4.89 -3.92
CA SER A 32 6.54 5.25 -5.22
C SER A 32 7.65 4.29 -5.69
N LYS A 33 8.50 3.83 -4.76
CA LYS A 33 9.56 2.85 -5.07
C LYS A 33 9.00 1.48 -5.40
N ILE A 34 7.97 1.04 -4.67
CA ILE A 34 7.26 -0.21 -4.96
C ILE A 34 6.59 -0.11 -6.33
N GLN A 35 5.91 1.00 -6.62
CA GLN A 35 5.28 1.21 -7.93
C GLN A 35 6.30 1.13 -9.06
N ALA A 36 7.47 1.77 -8.92
CA ALA A 36 8.53 1.67 -9.92
C ALA A 36 9.04 0.23 -10.11
N ALA A 37 9.18 -0.55 -9.03
CA ALA A 37 9.54 -1.96 -9.12
C ALA A 37 8.46 -2.80 -9.81
N VAL A 38 7.18 -2.57 -9.49
CA VAL A 38 6.03 -3.22 -10.15
C VAL A 38 5.98 -2.88 -11.63
N GLU A 39 6.21 -1.62 -12.00
CA GLU A 39 6.27 -1.18 -13.40
C GLU A 39 7.38 -1.92 -14.16
N VAL A 40 8.58 -2.06 -13.57
CA VAL A 40 9.65 -2.86 -14.20
C VAL A 40 9.23 -4.33 -14.36
N LEU A 41 8.57 -4.92 -13.36
CA LEU A 41 8.16 -6.33 -13.42
C LEU A 41 7.02 -6.58 -14.43
N THR A 42 6.17 -5.59 -14.68
CA THR A 42 4.98 -5.70 -15.53
C THR A 42 5.13 -5.06 -16.91
N SER A 43 6.19 -4.28 -17.14
CA SER A 43 6.36 -3.51 -18.37
C SER A 43 6.74 -4.41 -19.57
N PRO A 44 5.95 -4.39 -20.66
CA PRO A 44 6.30 -5.07 -21.89
C PRO A 44 7.45 -4.37 -22.65
N LYS A 45 7.84 -3.15 -22.25
CA LYS A 45 8.89 -2.37 -22.92
C LYS A 45 10.29 -2.96 -22.73
N LEU A 46 10.49 -3.82 -21.73
CA LEU A 46 11.77 -4.49 -21.50
C LEU A 46 12.12 -5.52 -22.60
N ASP A 47 11.17 -5.84 -23.48
CA ASP A 47 11.37 -6.72 -24.64
C ASP A 47 11.77 -5.96 -25.91
N ASP A 48 11.96 -4.64 -25.85
CA ASP A 48 12.34 -3.84 -27.01
C ASP A 48 13.81 -4.09 -27.41
N PRO A 49 14.08 -4.64 -28.61
CA PRO A 49 15.44 -4.93 -29.07
C PRO A 49 16.31 -3.68 -29.21
N LEU A 50 15.74 -2.47 -29.32
CA LEU A 50 16.51 -1.23 -29.35
C LEU A 50 17.21 -0.96 -28.02
N ILE A 51 16.69 -1.44 -26.89
CA ILE A 51 17.32 -1.23 -25.57
C ILE A 51 18.68 -1.93 -25.51
N ALA A 52 18.80 -3.11 -26.11
CA ALA A 52 20.07 -3.84 -26.20
C ALA A 52 21.12 -3.10 -27.06
N VAL A 53 20.69 -2.28 -28.02
CA VAL A 53 21.58 -1.46 -28.85
C VAL A 53 22.18 -0.29 -28.07
N PHE A 54 21.40 0.34 -27.19
CA PHE A 54 21.87 1.48 -26.38
C PHE A 54 22.57 1.07 -25.08
N GLN A 55 22.34 -0.16 -24.59
CA GLN A 55 22.91 -0.66 -23.35
C GLN A 55 23.48 -2.08 -23.56
N PRO A 56 24.75 -2.20 -23.97
CA PRO A 56 25.35 -3.50 -24.32
C PRO A 56 25.48 -4.47 -23.14
N ASN A 57 25.38 -3.98 -21.89
CA ASN A 57 25.36 -4.80 -20.66
C ASN A 57 23.95 -5.01 -20.09
N PHE A 58 22.90 -4.71 -20.86
CA PHE A 58 21.52 -4.86 -20.41
C PHE A 58 21.14 -6.34 -20.34
N SER A 59 20.81 -6.79 -19.14
CA SER A 59 20.17 -8.10 -18.92
C SER A 59 18.78 -7.87 -18.34
N LYS A 60 17.76 -8.24 -19.12
CA LYS A 60 16.36 -8.21 -18.67
C LYS A 60 16.19 -9.02 -17.37
N ALA A 61 16.79 -10.21 -17.32
CA ALA A 61 16.73 -11.09 -16.16
C ALA A 61 17.31 -10.41 -14.91
N ALA A 62 18.49 -9.79 -15.03
CA ALA A 62 19.12 -9.09 -13.90
C ALA A 62 18.30 -7.87 -13.41
N MET A 63 17.64 -7.15 -14.33
CA MET A 63 16.75 -6.05 -13.96
C MET A 63 15.47 -6.50 -13.27
N GLN A 64 14.86 -7.60 -13.75
CA GLN A 64 13.69 -8.18 -13.10
C GLN A 64 14.02 -8.76 -11.73
N GLU A 65 15.18 -9.42 -11.59
CA GLU A 65 15.67 -9.92 -10.30
C GLU A 65 15.89 -8.77 -9.31
N LYS A 66 16.61 -7.73 -9.71
CA LYS A 66 16.80 -6.53 -8.88
C LYS A 66 15.48 -5.83 -8.54
N ALA A 67 14.52 -5.78 -9.48
CA ALA A 67 13.21 -5.21 -9.21
C ALA A 67 12.41 -6.04 -8.19
N LYS A 68 12.52 -7.37 -8.25
CA LYS A 68 11.90 -8.27 -7.28
C LYS A 68 12.50 -8.11 -5.89
N GLU A 69 13.83 -8.09 -5.77
CA GLU A 69 14.52 -7.84 -4.48
C GLU A 69 14.11 -6.49 -3.89
N ASN A 70 14.09 -5.44 -4.72
CA ASN A 70 13.65 -4.11 -4.29
C ASN A 70 12.18 -4.11 -3.84
N LEU A 71 11.32 -4.84 -4.53
CA LEU A 71 9.91 -4.95 -4.16
C LEU A 71 9.74 -5.61 -2.80
N GLU A 72 10.39 -6.76 -2.58
CA GLU A 72 10.35 -7.50 -1.30
C GLU A 72 10.87 -6.62 -0.16
N PHE A 73 12.05 -6.03 -0.34
CA PHE A 73 12.66 -5.16 0.67
C PHE A 73 11.79 -3.93 1.00
N MET A 74 11.25 -3.24 -0.01
CA MET A 74 10.42 -2.06 0.23
C MET A 74 9.06 -2.42 0.82
N HIS A 75 8.50 -3.58 0.45
CA HIS A 75 7.26 -4.10 1.02
C HIS A 75 7.40 -4.37 2.51
N GLU A 76 8.45 -5.10 2.92
CA GLU A 76 8.74 -5.36 4.33
C GLU A 76 8.93 -4.07 5.12
N ARG A 77 9.69 -3.12 4.57
CA ARG A 77 9.90 -1.81 5.22
C ARG A 77 8.65 -0.97 5.34
N LEU A 78 7.67 -1.15 4.44
CA LEU A 78 6.44 -0.37 4.45
C LEU A 78 5.47 -0.80 5.57
N GLN A 79 5.49 -2.07 5.96
CA GLN A 79 4.55 -2.66 6.93
C GLN A 79 4.41 -1.85 8.24
N PRO A 80 5.48 -1.49 8.96
CA PRO A 80 5.31 -0.80 10.24
C PRO A 80 4.70 0.60 10.09
N TYR A 81 4.97 1.31 8.99
CA TYR A 81 4.35 2.61 8.72
C TYR A 81 2.86 2.48 8.41
N VAL A 82 2.48 1.44 7.66
CA VAL A 82 1.06 1.16 7.35
C VAL A 82 0.29 0.77 8.61
N MET A 83 0.89 -0.05 9.47
CA MET A 83 0.29 -0.41 10.76
C MET A 83 0.07 0.82 11.63
N GLU A 84 1.08 1.68 11.76
CA GLU A 84 0.96 2.93 12.52
C GLU A 84 -0.12 3.85 11.93
N ALA A 85 -0.14 4.03 10.60
CA ALA A 85 -1.16 4.84 9.94
C ALA A 85 -2.57 4.30 10.17
N ALA A 86 -2.76 2.97 10.18
CA ALA A 86 -4.03 2.35 10.50
C ALA A 86 -4.46 2.57 11.96
N LEU A 87 -3.52 2.48 12.91
CA LEU A 87 -3.77 2.76 14.33
C LEU A 87 -4.18 4.22 14.56
N ARG A 88 -3.67 5.15 13.74
CA ARG A 88 -4.03 6.57 13.78
C ARG A 88 -5.28 6.94 12.99
N GLY A 89 -5.86 5.99 12.24
CA GLY A 89 -7.02 6.24 11.38
C GLY A 89 -6.71 7.11 10.15
N LEU A 90 -5.48 7.05 9.62
CA LEU A 90 -5.09 7.77 8.42
C LEU A 90 -5.57 7.03 7.16
N GLU A 91 -6.21 7.76 6.26
CA GLU A 91 -6.75 7.23 5.00
C GLU A 91 -5.65 6.99 3.96
N ILE A 92 -5.08 5.79 3.94
CA ILE A 92 -3.99 5.39 3.01
C ILE A 92 -4.40 4.28 2.01
N THR A 93 -5.65 3.84 2.04
CA THR A 93 -6.13 2.70 1.24
C THR A 93 -5.99 2.92 -0.26
N LEU A 94 -6.39 4.09 -0.76
CA LEU A 94 -6.29 4.42 -2.20
C LEU A 94 -4.83 4.46 -2.66
N LEU A 95 -3.94 5.01 -1.83
CA LEU A 95 -2.50 5.06 -2.10
C LEU A 95 -1.89 3.66 -2.20
N LEU A 96 -2.25 2.76 -1.28
CA LEU A 96 -1.76 1.38 -1.33
C LEU A 96 -2.32 0.62 -2.54
N GLN A 97 -3.61 0.81 -2.87
CA GLN A 97 -4.22 0.17 -4.04
C GLN A 97 -3.52 0.59 -5.34
N SER A 98 -3.29 1.90 -5.53
CA SER A 98 -2.60 2.41 -6.72
C SER A 98 -1.17 1.90 -6.82
N THR A 99 -0.48 1.77 -5.69
CA THR A 99 0.92 1.29 -5.62
C THR A 99 1.10 -0.10 -6.21
N TYR A 100 0.14 -1.01 -5.99
CA TYR A 100 0.21 -2.39 -6.50
C TYR A 100 -0.54 -2.58 -7.83
N GLY A 101 -0.88 -1.49 -8.53
CA GLY A 101 -1.58 -1.57 -9.81
C GLY A 101 -3.03 -2.09 -9.69
N ARG A 102 -3.63 -2.04 -8.49
CA ARG A 102 -5.02 -2.40 -8.29
C ARG A 102 -5.88 -1.17 -8.52
N SER A 103 -6.38 -1.00 -9.74
CA SER A 103 -7.42 -0.01 -10.03
C SER A 103 -8.68 -0.38 -9.25
N ALA A 104 -9.13 0.51 -8.36
CA ALA A 104 -10.23 0.24 -7.45
C ALA A 104 -11.52 -0.17 -8.20
N SER A 105 -11.97 -1.41 -8.01
CA SER A 105 -13.39 -1.76 -8.04
C SER A 105 -13.84 -2.02 -6.59
N VAL A 106 -13.80 -1.00 -5.74
CA VAL A 106 -14.44 -1.09 -4.43
C VAL A 106 -15.51 -0.02 -4.38
N PRO A 107 -16.81 -0.37 -4.38
CA PRO A 107 -17.86 0.61 -4.16
C PRO A 107 -17.63 1.22 -2.80
N MET A 108 -17.40 2.53 -2.80
CA MET A 108 -17.39 3.38 -1.61
C MET A 108 -18.73 3.16 -0.90
N ARG A 109 -18.75 2.29 0.12
CA ARG A 109 -19.89 2.19 1.03
C ARG A 109 -19.94 3.51 1.78
N SER A 110 -20.72 4.45 1.23
CA SER A 110 -21.20 5.60 1.98
C SER A 110 -21.74 5.09 3.30
N SER A 111 -21.15 5.56 4.39
CA SER A 111 -21.60 5.36 5.76
C SER A 111 -23.00 5.98 5.94
N ARG A 112 -24.02 5.24 5.50
CA ARG A 112 -25.45 5.43 5.84
C ARG A 112 -25.98 4.21 6.59
N LEU A 113 -25.27 3.77 7.63
CA LEU A 113 -25.73 2.71 8.52
C LEU A 113 -25.84 3.23 9.96
N LEU A 114 -26.57 4.33 10.17
CA LEU A 114 -26.98 4.74 11.51
C LEU A 114 -28.31 5.52 11.55
N GLU A 115 -29.17 5.40 10.54
CA GLU A 115 -30.55 5.92 10.61
C GLU A 115 -31.53 4.93 9.98
N ALA A 116 -31.65 3.76 10.61
CA ALA A 116 -32.84 2.94 10.48
C ALA A 116 -33.21 2.46 11.88
N HIS A 117 -33.73 3.39 12.68
CA HIS A 117 -34.65 3.04 13.76
C HIS A 117 -35.91 2.50 13.09
N THR A 118 -35.89 1.22 12.74
CA THR A 118 -37.11 0.47 12.48
C THR A 118 -37.60 -0.08 13.79
N ASP A 119 -38.76 0.43 14.19
CA ASP A 119 -39.65 -0.12 15.20
C ASP A 119 -39.77 -1.64 15.02
N ILE A 120 -39.40 -2.38 16.07
CA ILE A 120 -39.62 -3.82 16.13
C ILE A 120 -41.04 -4.02 16.63
N GLU A 121 -42.00 -4.20 15.72
CA GLU A 121 -43.26 -4.86 16.04
C GLU A 121 -42.99 -6.37 16.19
N ILE A 122 -42.98 -6.84 17.44
CA ILE A 122 -42.91 -8.25 17.78
C ILE A 122 -44.30 -8.85 17.58
N ASP A 123 -44.57 -9.30 16.35
CA ASP A 123 -45.80 -10.03 16.07
C ASP A 123 -45.70 -11.48 16.56
N SER A 124 -46.36 -11.70 17.71
CA SER A 124 -47.27 -12.81 18.00
C SER A 124 -47.33 -13.99 17.00
N ILE A 125 -46.29 -14.83 16.93
CA ILE A 125 -46.36 -16.12 16.24
C ILE A 125 -45.71 -17.22 17.09
N PHE A 126 -46.46 -17.70 18.10
CA PHE A 126 -46.26 -19.04 18.65
C PHE A 126 -47.56 -19.83 18.47
N PRO A 127 -47.61 -20.85 17.59
CA PRO A 127 -48.61 -21.89 17.69
C PRO A 127 -48.09 -23.06 18.56
N VAL A 128 -49.01 -23.99 18.88
CA VAL A 128 -48.81 -25.31 19.53
C VAL A 128 -48.97 -25.26 21.07
N LYS A 129 -49.99 -25.83 21.71
CA LYS A 129 -50.87 -26.99 21.43
C LYS A 129 -52.28 -26.75 21.98
#